data_AF-A0A3D6D4C9-F1
#
_entry.id   AF-A0A3D6D4C9-F1
#
_cell.length_a   1.000
_cell.length_b   1.000
_cell.length_c   1.000
_cell.angle_alpha   90.00
_cell.angle_beta   90.00
_cell.angle_gamma   90.00
#
_symmetry.space_group_name_H-M   'P 1'
#
loop_
_entity.id
_entity.type
_entity.pdbx_description
1 polymer ?
#
loop_
_entity_poly.entity_id
_entity_poly.type
_entity_poly.pdbx_seq_one_letter_code
_entity_poly.pdbx_strand_id
1 'polypeptide(L)'
;AVELIRLANGHLLFVYNNSMDDRSPLTCAVSTDGGTSFPYKLDLMSGEGSFAYPTALQTPDGLIHVLFTSDERTTIRHATFSEDVILK
;
A
#
# COMPACT_ATOMS: atom_id res chain seq x y z
N ALA A 1 -1.02 -1.73 11.70
CA ALA A 1 -2.29 -1.62 10.95
C ALA A 1 -1.95 -1.88 9.50
N VAL A 2 -2.79 -2.61 8.81
CA VAL A 2 -2.56 -3.05 7.43
C VAL A 2 -3.87 -2.98 6.68
N GLU A 3 -3.79 -2.93 5.35
CA GLU A 3 -4.94 -2.97 4.45
C GLU A 3 -4.67 -4.03 3.38
N LEU A 4 -5.67 -4.84 3.05
CA LEU A 4 -5.59 -5.84 1.99
C LEU A 4 -6.85 -5.75 1.12
N ILE A 5 -6.69 -5.40 -0.15
CA ILE A 5 -7.80 -5.32 -1.10
C ILE A 5 -7.58 -6.27 -2.27
N ARG A 6 -8.69 -6.78 -2.82
CA ARG A 6 -8.69 -7.49 -4.10
C ARG A 6 -8.89 -6.48 -5.23
N LEU A 7 -7.97 -6.47 -6.18
CA LEU A 7 -8.06 -5.65 -7.39
C LEU A 7 -9.04 -6.27 -8.39
N ALA A 8 -9.47 -5.47 -9.37
CA ALA A 8 -10.46 -5.87 -10.38
C ALA A 8 -10.02 -7.07 -11.23
N ASN A 9 -8.71 -7.21 -11.48
CA ASN A 9 -8.13 -8.36 -12.17
C ASN A 9 -7.96 -9.61 -11.28
N GLY A 10 -8.30 -9.50 -9.99
CA GLY A 10 -8.22 -10.59 -9.02
C GLY A 10 -6.91 -10.69 -8.25
N HIS A 11 -5.90 -9.89 -8.58
CA HIS A 11 -4.68 -9.76 -7.76
C HIS A 11 -5.00 -9.17 -6.39
N LEU A 12 -4.11 -9.37 -5.43
CA LEU A 12 -4.24 -8.80 -4.09
C LEU A 12 -3.19 -7.70 -3.88
N LEU A 13 -3.63 -6.55 -3.41
CA LEU A 13 -2.76 -5.46 -2.97
C LEU A 13 -2.73 -5.44 -1.43
N PHE A 14 -1.55 -5.60 -0.86
CA PHE A 14 -1.29 -5.52 0.57
C PHE A 14 -0.52 -4.24 0.89
N VAL A 15 -1.10 -3.37 1.71
CA VAL A 15 -0.47 -2.13 2.20
C VAL A 15 -0.14 -2.29 3.67
N TYR A 16 1.14 -2.25 4.01
CA TYR A 16 1.64 -2.54 5.35
C TYR A 16 2.91 -1.74 5.66
N ASN A 17 3.24 -1.61 6.93
CA ASN A 17 4.58 -1.16 7.29
C ASN A 17 5.56 -2.32 7.16
N ASN A 18 6.58 -2.21 6.32
CA ASN A 18 7.61 -3.24 6.16
C ASN A 18 8.69 -3.13 7.26
N SER A 19 8.21 -3.10 8.50
CA SER A 19 8.98 -3.15 9.73
C SER A 19 8.08 -3.76 10.81
N MET A 20 8.67 -4.55 11.71
CA MET A 20 7.94 -5.14 12.83
C MET A 20 7.77 -4.16 13.98
N ASP A 21 8.66 -3.18 14.07
CA ASP A 21 8.77 -2.25 15.20
C ASP A 21 8.41 -0.81 14.80
N ASP A 22 8.63 -0.47 13.53
CA ASP A 22 8.47 0.89 13.04
C ASP A 22 7.23 1.08 12.15
N ARG A 23 6.83 2.34 12.03
CA ARG A 23 5.79 2.79 11.10
C ARG A 23 6.38 3.33 9.79
N SER A 24 7.56 2.86 9.41
CA SER A 24 8.26 3.23 8.18
C SER A 24 9.13 2.05 7.71
N PRO A 25 9.20 1.77 6.40
CA PRO A 25 8.43 2.41 5.33
C PRO A 25 6.96 1.95 5.33
N LEU A 26 6.09 2.65 4.60
CA LEU A 26 4.78 2.17 4.19
C LEU A 26 4.92 1.55 2.80
N THR A 27 4.70 0.25 2.70
CA THR A 27 4.97 -0.56 1.51
C THR A 27 3.68 -1.11 0.94
N CYS A 28 3.55 -1.04 -0.39
CA CYS A 28 2.56 -1.74 -1.17
C CYS A 28 3.18 -3.01 -1.75
N ALA A 29 2.54 -4.16 -1.58
CA ALA A 29 2.96 -5.41 -2.18
C ALA A 29 1.82 -6.07 -2.96
N VAL A 30 2.14 -6.71 -4.08
CA VAL A 30 1.16 -7.37 -4.94
C VAL A 30 1.37 -8.87 -4.97
N SER A 31 0.28 -9.61 -4.82
CA SER A 31 0.20 -11.04 -5.08
C SER A 31 -0.65 -11.31 -6.32
N THR A 32 -0.08 -12.10 -7.23
CA THR A 32 -0.75 -12.58 -8.45
C THR A 32 -1.17 -14.06 -8.34
N ASP A 33 -0.85 -14.71 -7.21
CA ASP A 33 -1.03 -16.15 -6.96
C ASP A 33 -2.02 -16.45 -5.83
N GLY A 34 -3.00 -15.55 -5.65
CA GLY A 34 -4.08 -15.72 -4.67
C GLY A 34 -3.64 -15.53 -3.21
N GLY A 35 -2.55 -14.81 -2.97
CA GLY A 35 -2.02 -14.53 -1.64
C GLY A 35 -0.99 -15.54 -1.14
N THR A 36 -0.51 -16.44 -2.00
CA THR A 36 0.53 -17.41 -1.65
C THR A 36 1.87 -16.72 -1.46
N SER A 37 2.19 -15.76 -2.33
CA SER A 37 3.40 -14.94 -2.25
C SER A 37 3.13 -13.49 -2.65
N PHE A 38 3.99 -12.58 -2.17
CA PHE A 38 3.93 -11.14 -2.48
C PHE A 38 5.31 -10.66 -2.97
N PRO A 39 5.74 -11.07 -4.18
CA PRO A 39 7.08 -10.82 -4.68
C PRO A 39 7.28 -9.37 -5.16
N TYR A 40 6.22 -8.73 -5.63
CA TYR A 40 6.26 -7.36 -6.15
C TYR A 40 6.03 -6.38 -5.00
N LYS A 41 6.94 -5.41 -4.81
CA LYS A 41 6.90 -4.47 -3.68
C LYS A 41 7.36 -3.08 -4.10
N LEU A 42 6.69 -2.07 -3.56
CA LEU A 42 7.05 -0.67 -3.73
C LEU A 42 6.86 0.04 -2.39
N ASP A 43 7.88 0.75 -1.92
CA ASP A 43 7.74 1.65 -0.78
C ASP A 43 7.01 2.91 -1.24
N LEU A 44 5.79 3.09 -0.77
CA LEU A 44 4.96 4.25 -1.07
C LEU A 44 5.50 5.51 -0.38
N MET A 45 6.00 5.33 0.84
CA MET A 45 6.69 6.38 1.59
C MET A 45 7.70 5.77 2.56
N SER A 46 8.87 6.38 2.64
CA SER A 46 10.00 5.94 3.47
C SER A 46 10.66 7.15 4.15
N GLY A 47 11.54 6.87 5.11
CA GLY A 47 12.30 7.89 5.83
C GLY A 47 11.79 8.10 7.26
N GLU A 48 12.24 9.19 7.88
CA GLU A 48 11.84 9.54 9.25
C GLU A 48 10.35 9.88 9.33
N GLY A 49 9.72 9.44 10.42
CA GLY A 49 8.31 9.65 10.68
C GLY A 49 7.51 8.36 10.82
N SER A 50 6.23 8.50 11.12
CA SER A 50 5.29 7.40 11.29
C SER A 50 4.19 7.47 10.22
N PHE A 51 4.17 6.50 9.31
CA PHE A 51 3.14 6.34 8.30
C PHE A 51 2.18 5.23 8.74
N ALA A 52 0.93 5.57 9.05
CA ALA A 52 0.04 4.65 9.75
C ALA A 52 -1.39 4.70 9.23
N TYR A 53 -2.14 3.64 9.55
CA TYR A 53 -3.56 3.46 9.22
C TYR A 53 -3.85 3.63 7.73
N PRO A 54 -3.21 2.81 6.87
CA PRO A 54 -3.53 2.83 5.46
C PRO A 54 -4.99 2.41 5.26
N THR A 55 -5.63 2.99 4.26
CA THR A 55 -6.85 2.49 3.62
C THR A 55 -6.69 2.60 2.12
N ALA A 56 -7.21 1.63 1.39
CA ALA A 56 -7.01 1.52 -0.05
C ALA A 56 -8.31 1.18 -0.76
N LEU A 57 -8.44 1.66 -1.99
CA LEU A 57 -9.50 1.27 -2.90
C LEU A 57 -9.00 1.33 -4.35
N GLN A 58 -9.65 0.59 -5.23
CA GLN A 58 -9.43 0.71 -6.67
C GLN A 58 -10.67 1.33 -7.33
N THR A 59 -10.46 2.32 -8.17
CA THR A 59 -11.51 2.97 -8.96
C THR A 59 -11.76 2.23 -10.29
N PRO A 60 -12.92 2.42 -10.95
CA PRO A 60 -13.25 1.72 -12.20
C PRO A 60 -12.31 2.00 -13.39
N ASP A 61 -11.56 3.10 -13.36
CA ASP A 61 -10.51 3.42 -14.34
C ASP A 61 -9.18 2.66 -14.07
N GLY A 62 -9.16 1.81 -13.05
CA GLY A 62 -8.03 0.94 -12.71
C GLY A 62 -7.03 1.56 -11.75
N LEU A 63 -7.20 2.83 -11.35
CA LEU A 63 -6.31 3.50 -10.41
C LEU A 63 -6.52 2.99 -8.98
N ILE A 64 -5.42 2.86 -8.25
CA ILE A 64 -5.37 2.50 -6.85
C ILE A 64 -5.16 3.78 -6.06
N HIS A 65 -6.04 4.03 -5.09
CA HIS A 65 -5.94 5.14 -4.17
C HIS A 65 -5.56 4.60 -2.80
N VAL A 66 -4.50 5.15 -2.20
CA VAL A 66 -4.09 4.83 -0.83
C VAL A 66 -4.08 6.11 0.00
N LEU A 67 -4.86 6.12 1.08
CA LEU A 67 -4.81 7.18 2.09
C LEU A 67 -4.15 6.65 3.35
N PHE A 68 -3.38 7.49 4.01
CA PHE A 68 -2.71 7.12 5.26
C PHE A 68 -2.40 8.38 6.08
N THR A 69 -2.17 8.18 7.36
CA THR A 69 -1.77 9.25 8.27
C THR A 69 -0.25 9.37 8.34
N SER A 70 0.26 10.58 8.50
CA SER A 70 1.68 10.91 8.75
C SER A 70 1.82 11.96 9.84
N ASP A 71 3.06 12.36 10.16
CA ASP A 71 3.35 13.49 11.05
C ASP A 71 2.61 13.33 12.39
N GLU A 72 2.84 12.18 13.04
CA GLU A 72 2.16 11.79 14.30
C GLU A 72 0.63 11.74 14.23
N ARG A 73 0.09 11.43 13.03
CA ARG A 73 -1.35 11.36 12.72
C ARG A 73 -2.04 12.72 12.58
N THR A 74 -1.28 13.79 12.41
CA THR A 74 -1.85 15.14 12.19
C THR A 74 -2.11 15.44 10.72
N THR A 75 -1.49 14.69 9.80
CA THR A 75 -1.63 14.87 8.36
C THR A 75 -2.20 13.63 7.71
N ILE A 76 -3.19 13.80 6.83
CA ILE A 76 -3.66 12.75 5.93
C ILE A 76 -2.97 12.94 4.58
N ARG A 77 -2.30 11.89 4.13
CA ARG A 77 -1.67 11.81 2.81
C ARG A 77 -2.51 10.93 1.89
N HIS A 78 -2.41 11.19 0.60
CA HIS A 78 -3.09 10.45 -0.45
C HIS A 78 -2.12 10.20 -1.60
N ALA A 79 -2.02 8.95 -2.04
CA ALA A 79 -1.28 8.55 -3.22
C ALA A 79 -2.21 7.84 -4.21
N THR A 80 -1.94 8.03 -5.49
CA THR A 80 -2.67 7.39 -6.60
C THR A 80 -1.69 6.81 -7.60
N PHE A 81 -1.88 5.56 -8.00
CA PHE A 81 -1.03 4.87 -8.97
C PHE A 81 -1.78 3.71 -9.65
N SER A 82 -1.25 3.20 -10.75
CA SER A 82 -1.72 1.92 -11.33
C SER A 82 -0.90 0.75 -10.78
N GLU A 83 -1.46 -0.46 -10.86
CA GLU A 83 -0.77 -1.68 -10.42
C GLU A 83 0.57 -1.90 -11.13
N ASP A 84 0.67 -1.54 -12.41
CA ASP A 84 1.90 -1.67 -13.21
C ASP A 84 3.11 -0.94 -12.64
N VAL A 85 2.91 0.03 -11.74
CA VAL A 85 4.01 0.70 -11.05
C VAL A 85 4.68 -0.24 -10.04
N ILE A 86 3.94 -1.19 -9.46
CA ILE A 86 4.44 -2.15 -8.47
C ILE A 86 4.97 -3.42 -9.15
N LEU A 87 4.40 -3.83 -10.28
CA LEU A 87 4.77 -5.07 -10.99
C LEU A 87 6.10 -5.00 -11.77
N LYS A 88 6.80 -3.86 -11.74
CA LYS A 88 8.11 -3.67 -12.39
C LYS A 88 9.24 -4.24 -11.55
#